data_AF-A0A2N6FC19-F1
#
_entry.id   AF-A0A2N6FC19-F1
#
_cell.length_a   1.000
_cell.length_b   1.000
_cell.length_c   1.000
_cell.angle_alpha   90.00
_cell.angle_beta   90.00
_cell.angle_gamma   90.00
#
_symmetry.space_group_name_H-M   'P 1'
#
loop_
_entity.id
_entity.type
_entity.pdbx_description
1 polymer ?
#
loop_
_entity_poly.entity_id
_entity_poly.type
_entity_poly.pdbx_seq_one_letter_code
_entity_poly.pdbx_strand_id
1 'polypeptide(L)'
;MRRIVLTLSLLLFTLPLQAAETPNGDELLKAWGCRACHRVGNFGGSLANDLSQVGRRLNAIDIRLKLHPLPGQNKEALMPTYPEMPDDEVRIISTYLADLK
;
A
#
# COMPACT_ATOMS: atom_id res chain seq x y z
N MET A 1 43.73 4.17 -50.99
CA MET A 1 43.97 3.37 -49.77
C MET A 1 43.01 3.87 -48.69
N ARG A 2 41.85 3.21 -48.52
CA ARG A 2 40.72 3.69 -47.69
C ARG A 2 40.96 3.38 -46.22
N ARG A 3 40.83 4.43 -45.40
CA ARG A 3 40.81 4.41 -43.94
C ARG A 3 39.52 3.73 -43.46
N ILE A 4 39.64 2.71 -42.62
CA ILE A 4 38.52 2.15 -41.86
C ILE A 4 39.03 1.97 -40.42
N VAL A 5 38.74 2.96 -39.58
CA VAL A 5 38.91 2.85 -38.13
C VAL A 5 37.58 2.30 -37.60
N LEU A 6 37.57 1.00 -37.29
CA LEU A 6 36.49 0.31 -36.61
C LEU A 6 36.55 0.66 -35.12
N THR A 7 35.91 1.75 -34.70
CA THR A 7 35.55 1.96 -33.29
C THR A 7 34.09 1.57 -33.12
N LEU A 8 33.89 0.28 -32.83
CA LEU A 8 32.65 -0.26 -32.30
C LEU A 8 32.49 0.26 -30.86
N SER A 9 31.98 1.48 -30.70
CA SER A 9 31.58 2.01 -29.40
C SER A 9 30.34 1.25 -28.92
N LEU A 10 30.58 0.21 -28.13
CA LEU A 10 29.59 -0.47 -27.33
C LEU A 10 29.09 0.51 -26.26
N LEU A 11 27.99 1.19 -26.53
CA LEU A 11 27.23 1.96 -25.54
C LEU A 11 26.69 0.97 -24.50
N LEU A 12 27.46 0.75 -23.44
CA LEU A 12 27.01 0.16 -22.19
C LEU A 12 25.98 1.12 -21.57
N PHE A 13 24.71 0.94 -21.93
CA PHE A 13 23.59 1.63 -21.30
C PHE A 13 23.41 1.00 -19.90
N THR A 14 24.05 1.59 -18.89
CA THR A 14 23.80 1.25 -17.50
C THR A 14 22.38 1.66 -17.15
N LEU A 15 21.40 0.74 -17.25
CA LEU A 15 20.10 0.99 -16.64
C LEU A 15 20.32 1.12 -15.13
N PRO A 16 19.93 2.24 -14.50
CA PRO A 16 19.94 2.31 -13.06
C PRO A 16 18.95 1.27 -12.55
N LEU A 17 19.42 0.40 -11.65
CA LEU A 17 18.54 -0.45 -10.88
C LEU A 17 17.76 0.49 -9.94
N GLN A 18 16.64 1.01 -10.41
CA GLN A 18 15.78 1.86 -9.59
C GLN A 18 15.26 0.98 -8.46
N ALA A 19 15.75 1.20 -7.24
CA ALA A 19 15.18 0.55 -6.06
C ALA A 19 13.71 0.95 -6.00
N ALA A 20 12.81 -0.04 -5.96
CA ALA A 20 11.39 0.24 -5.77
C ALA A 20 11.24 0.93 -4.41
N GLU A 21 10.74 2.16 -4.44
CA GLU A 21 10.48 2.93 -3.22
C GLU A 21 9.28 2.29 -2.52
N THR A 22 9.45 1.94 -1.25
CA THR A 22 8.37 1.35 -0.45
C THR A 22 7.25 2.38 -0.33
N PRO A 23 6.03 2.10 -0.82
CA PRO A 23 4.92 3.03 -0.70
C PRO A 23 4.66 3.35 0.76
N ASN A 24 4.34 4.61 1.08
CA ASN A 24 3.90 4.92 2.43
C ASN A 24 2.48 4.39 2.66
N GLY A 25 2.10 4.16 3.93
CA GLY A 25 0.80 3.58 4.24
C GLY A 25 -0.38 4.41 3.74
N ASP A 26 -0.26 5.74 3.71
CA ASP A 26 -1.32 6.63 3.23
C ASP A 26 -1.60 6.51 1.73
N GLU A 27 -0.53 6.30 0.94
CA GLU A 27 -0.60 5.99 -0.48
C GLU A 27 -1.29 4.66 -0.73
N LEU A 28 -0.97 3.64 0.07
CA LEU A 28 -1.64 2.33 -0.04
C LEU A 28 -3.13 2.42 0.32
N LEU A 29 -3.51 3.21 1.34
CA LEU A 29 -4.94 3.44 1.66
C LEU A 29 -5.70 4.10 0.50
N LYS A 30 -5.02 4.94 -0.28
CA LYS A 30 -5.59 5.52 -1.51
C LYS A 30 -5.65 4.47 -2.62
N ALA A 31 -4.58 3.72 -2.84
CA ALA A 31 -4.46 2.73 -3.92
C ALA A 31 -5.48 1.59 -3.77
N TRP A 32 -5.67 1.09 -2.54
CA TRP A 32 -6.67 0.05 -2.22
C TRP A 32 -8.09 0.60 -2.01
N GLY A 33 -8.32 1.90 -2.23
CA GLY A 33 -9.65 2.49 -2.18
C GLY A 33 -10.24 2.62 -0.77
N CYS A 34 -9.46 2.41 0.30
CA CYS A 34 -9.94 2.52 1.68
C CYS A 34 -10.58 3.89 1.95
N ARG A 35 -10.01 4.94 1.36
CA ARG A 35 -10.49 6.33 1.44
C ARG A 35 -11.83 6.60 0.76
N ALA A 36 -12.34 5.68 -0.07
CA ALA A 36 -13.67 5.82 -0.65
C ALA A 36 -14.77 5.79 0.44
N CYS A 37 -14.55 5.01 1.50
CA CYS A 37 -15.50 4.87 2.60
C CYS A 37 -15.02 5.55 3.89
N HIS A 38 -13.72 5.50 4.17
CA HIS A 38 -13.12 5.99 5.40
C HIS A 38 -12.46 7.35 5.23
N ARG A 39 -12.52 8.16 6.29
CA ARG A 39 -11.72 9.39 6.41
C ARG A 39 -10.39 9.10 7.11
N VAL A 40 -9.33 9.76 6.66
CA VAL A 40 -8.01 9.82 7.31
C VAL A 40 -7.53 11.28 7.25
N GLY A 41 -7.36 11.90 8.41
CA GLY A 41 -7.20 13.35 8.52
C GLY A 41 -8.37 14.08 7.87
N ASN A 42 -8.06 14.91 6.87
CA ASN A 42 -9.03 15.69 6.10
C ASN A 42 -9.41 15.03 4.76
N PHE A 43 -8.95 13.82 4.48
CA PHE A 43 -9.14 13.15 3.18
C PHE A 43 -10.00 11.90 3.29
N GLY A 44 -10.81 11.65 2.26
CA GLY A 44 -11.63 10.44 2.12
C GLY A 44 -13.13 10.66 2.37
N GLY A 45 -13.84 9.56 2.56
CA GLY A 45 -15.31 9.52 2.70
C GLY A 45 -15.81 9.46 4.14
N SER A 46 -17.13 9.55 4.30
CA SER A 46 -17.81 9.47 5.60
C SER A 46 -18.80 8.31 5.69
N LEU A 47 -18.73 7.35 4.77
CA LEU A 47 -19.61 6.19 4.74
C LEU A 47 -19.32 5.23 5.91
N ALA A 48 -18.04 5.12 6.29
CA ALA A 48 -17.58 4.29 7.39
C ALA A 48 -16.83 5.13 8.45
N ASN A 49 -16.42 4.51 9.54
CA ASN A 49 -15.77 5.20 10.67
C ASN A 49 -14.48 5.92 10.24
N ASP A 50 -14.25 7.09 10.83
CA ASP A 50 -12.98 7.82 10.71
C ASP A 50 -11.81 7.02 11.29
N LEU A 51 -10.74 6.88 10.50
CA LEU A 51 -9.53 6.14 10.83
C LEU A 51 -8.39 7.04 11.34
N SER A 52 -8.58 8.37 11.38
CA SER A 52 -7.56 9.36 11.77
C SER A 52 -6.91 9.12 13.14
N GLN A 53 -7.58 8.40 14.03
CA GLN A 53 -7.10 8.04 15.36
C GLN A 53 -7.37 6.55 15.68
N VAL A 54 -7.40 5.70 14.66
CA VAL A 54 -7.77 4.28 14.85
C VAL A 54 -6.78 3.54 15.74
N GLY A 55 -5.51 3.94 15.73
CA GLY A 55 -4.43 3.43 16.58
C GLY A 55 -4.63 3.66 18.08
N ARG A 56 -5.56 4.53 18.49
CA ARG A 56 -5.99 4.64 19.90
C ARG A 56 -6.80 3.43 20.37
N ARG A 57 -7.37 2.67 19.44
CA ARG A 57 -8.32 1.57 19.72
C ARG A 57 -7.82 0.21 19.23
N LEU A 58 -7.11 0.18 18.09
CA LEU A 58 -6.70 -1.04 17.42
C LEU A 58 -5.19 -1.07 17.25
N ASN A 59 -4.56 -2.20 17.55
CA ASN A 59 -3.15 -2.43 17.21
C ASN A 59 -3.02 -2.99 15.77
N ALA A 60 -1.79 -3.14 15.29
CA ALA A 60 -1.52 -3.62 13.93
C ALA A 60 -2.06 -5.04 13.65
N ILE A 61 -2.12 -5.92 14.65
CA ILE A 61 -2.68 -7.26 14.51
C ILE A 61 -4.20 -7.19 14.34
N ASP A 62 -4.88 -6.38 15.15
CA ASP A 62 -6.33 -6.18 15.03
C ASP A 62 -6.69 -5.64 13.64
N ILE A 63 -5.90 -4.68 13.14
CA ILE A 63 -6.10 -4.09 11.81
C ILE A 63 -5.85 -5.13 10.72
N ARG A 64 -4.81 -5.96 10.83
CA ARG A 64 -4.55 -7.06 9.88
C ARG A 64 -5.75 -8.01 9.80
N LEU A 65 -6.38 -8.34 10.92
CA LEU A 65 -7.58 -9.19 10.97
C LEU A 65 -8.81 -8.54 10.34
N LYS A 66 -8.85 -7.20 10.20
CA LYS A 66 -9.90 -6.52 9.43
C LYS A 66 -9.65 -6.59 7.93
N LEU A 67 -8.39 -6.54 7.49
CA LEU A 67 -8.03 -6.63 6.07
C LEU A 67 -8.16 -8.07 5.54
N HIS A 68 -7.70 -9.04 6.34
CA HIS A 68 -7.76 -10.48 6.06
C HIS A 68 -8.51 -11.21 7.18
N PRO A 69 -9.85 -11.15 7.17
CA PRO A 69 -10.64 -11.86 8.17
C PRO A 69 -10.50 -13.37 8.04
N LEU A 70 -10.64 -14.07 9.18
CA LEU A 70 -10.66 -15.53 9.18
C LEU A 70 -11.82 -16.07 8.32
N PRO A 71 -11.66 -17.26 7.71
CA PRO A 71 -12.72 -17.88 6.92
C PRO A 71 -14.05 -17.90 7.69
N GLY A 72 -15.10 -17.38 7.05
CA GLY A 72 -16.44 -17.35 7.62
C GLY A 72 -16.78 -16.12 8.47
N GLN A 73 -15.82 -15.22 8.72
CA GLN A 73 -16.08 -13.93 9.36
C GLN A 73 -16.44 -12.83 8.35
N ASN A 74 -17.06 -11.75 8.84
CA ASN A 74 -17.36 -10.53 8.07
C ASN A 74 -18.17 -10.74 6.77
N LYS A 75 -19.00 -11.79 6.69
CA LYS A 75 -19.80 -12.11 5.49
C LYS A 75 -20.79 -11.02 5.08
N GLU A 76 -21.18 -10.16 6.02
CA GLU A 76 -22.15 -9.08 5.84
C GLU A 76 -21.48 -7.69 5.90
N ALA A 77 -20.14 -7.64 5.99
CA ALA A 77 -19.44 -6.37 6.09
C ALA A 77 -19.52 -5.58 4.77
N LEU A 78 -19.80 -4.29 4.89
CA LEU A 78 -19.69 -3.35 3.77
C LEU A 78 -18.23 -3.12 3.34
N MET A 79 -17.29 -3.29 4.28
CA MET A 79 -15.86 -3.26 3.98
C MET A 79 -15.49 -4.50 3.17
N PRO A 80 -14.93 -4.35 1.96
CA PRO A 80 -14.53 -5.50 1.15
C PRO A 80 -13.38 -6.26 1.81
N THR A 81 -13.21 -7.52 1.41
CA THR A 81 -12.00 -8.29 1.71
C THR A 81 -10.92 -7.99 0.68
N TYR A 82 -9.65 -8.16 1.07
CA TYR A 82 -8.50 -7.88 0.21
C TYR A 82 -7.63 -9.13 -0.02
N PRO A 83 -8.17 -10.24 -0.57
CA PRO A 83 -7.42 -11.49 -0.70
C PRO A 83 -6.15 -11.38 -1.56
N GLU A 84 -6.14 -10.43 -2.50
CA GLU A 84 -5.02 -10.18 -3.43
C GLU A 84 -3.99 -9.19 -2.88
N MET A 85 -4.21 -8.59 -1.69
CA MET A 85 -3.29 -7.61 -1.13
C MET A 85 -2.00 -8.29 -0.65
N PRO A 86 -0.82 -7.87 -1.15
CA PRO A 86 0.46 -8.42 -0.74
C PRO A 86 0.72 -8.32 0.77
N ASP A 87 1.38 -9.32 1.34
CA ASP A 87 1.62 -9.40 2.80
C ASP A 87 2.41 -8.22 3.36
N ASP A 88 3.34 -7.68 2.58
CA ASP A 88 4.11 -6.49 2.92
C ASP A 88 3.25 -5.24 2.93
N GLU A 89 2.33 -5.09 1.97
CA GLU A 89 1.36 -3.99 1.96
C GLU A 89 0.36 -4.08 3.12
N VAL A 90 -0.13 -5.29 3.44
CA VAL A 90 -0.95 -5.52 4.64
C VAL A 90 -0.22 -5.05 5.90
N ARG A 91 1.06 -5.39 6.02
CA ARG A 91 1.92 -4.98 7.14
C ARG A 91 2.13 -3.46 7.15
N ILE A 92 2.41 -2.83 6.01
CA ILE A 92 2.60 -1.38 5.92
C ILE A 92 1.32 -0.65 6.32
N ILE A 93 0.17 -1.04 5.77
CA ILE A 93 -1.14 -0.44 6.10
C ILE A 93 -1.45 -0.63 7.59
N SER A 94 -1.28 -1.85 8.12
CA SER A 94 -1.67 -2.14 9.48
C SER A 94 -0.81 -1.43 10.51
N THR A 95 0.51 -1.35 10.30
CA THR A 95 1.41 -0.55 11.14
C THR A 95 1.10 0.94 11.02
N TYR A 96 0.95 1.46 9.79
CA TYR A 96 0.62 2.87 9.57
C TYR A 96 -0.64 3.30 10.32
N LEU A 97 -1.74 2.54 10.18
CA LEU A 97 -3.00 2.82 10.85
C LEU A 97 -2.90 2.69 12.38
N ALA A 98 -2.13 1.72 12.89
CA ALA A 98 -1.91 1.54 14.33
C ALA A 98 -1.14 2.71 14.97
N ASP A 99 -0.34 3.43 14.19
CA ASP A 99 0.42 4.59 14.66
C ASP A 99 -0.41 5.89 14.65
N LEU A 100 -1.60 5.90 14.03
CA LEU A 100 -2.51 7.04 14.04
C LEU A 100 -3.21 7.19 15.41
N LYS A 101 -2.71 8.08 16.27
CA LYS A 101 -3.19 8.33 17.63
C LYS A 101 -3.72 9.74 17.85
#